data_AF-A0A7X5DH54-F1
#
_entry.id   AF-A0A7X5DH54-F1
#
_cell.length_a   1.000
_cell.length_b   1.000
_cell.length_c   1.000
_cell.angle_alpha   90.00
_cell.angle_beta   90.00
_cell.angle_gamma   90.00
#
_symmetry.space_group_name_H-M   'P 1'
#
loop_
_entity.id
_entity.type
_entity.pdbx_description
1 polymer ?
#
loop_
_entity_poly.entity_id
_entity_poly.type
_entity_poly.pdbx_seq_one_letter_code
_entity_poly.pdbx_strand_id
1 'polypeptide(L)'
;MQTFELILFLLAAVIASSVLDKFLPRVSLPLVQVALGAVIAAAVATPLEWGIDPELLLILFIAPLHFNETRHVDSGALWKNRWGIASLSVGLVVAIVIACGATLHALVPAIPLAAACALGAAMGSTDAVAVTALTHDRRFGSRH
;
A
#
# COMPACT_ATOMS: atom_id res chain seq x y z
N MET A 1 29.79 -1.14 -0.02
CA MET A 1 29.69 -1.23 1.45
C MET A 1 28.40 -0.59 1.97
N GLN A 2 28.09 0.66 1.60
CA GLN A 2 26.89 1.38 2.07
C GLN A 2 25.54 0.74 1.70
N THR A 3 25.35 0.21 0.48
CA THR A 3 24.11 -0.50 0.11
C THR A 3 23.88 -1.75 0.95
N PHE A 4 24.97 -2.45 1.32
CA PHE A 4 24.90 -3.64 2.16
C PHE A 4 24.50 -3.27 3.60
N GLU A 5 25.02 -2.17 4.13
CA GLU A 5 24.60 -1.61 5.43
C GLU A 5 23.12 -1.20 5.42
N LEU A 6 22.64 -0.59 4.34
CA LEU A 6 21.23 -0.21 4.19
C LEU A 6 20.32 -1.45 4.14
N ILE A 7 20.70 -2.49 3.39
CA ILE A 7 19.97 -3.76 3.35
C ILE A 7 19.94 -4.42 4.73
N LEU A 8 21.07 -4.46 5.44
CA LEU A 8 21.14 -4.99 6.80
C LEU A 8 20.29 -4.18 7.78
N PHE A 9 20.30 -2.86 7.65
CA PHE A 9 19.48 -1.96 8.46
C PHE A 9 17.99 -2.18 8.22
N LEU A 10 17.55 -2.25 6.95
CA LEU A 10 16.17 -2.56 6.59
C LEU A 10 15.76 -3.94 7.11
N LEU A 11 16.61 -4.95 6.95
CA LEU A 11 16.35 -6.29 7.44
C LEU A 11 16.22 -6.31 8.97
N ALA A 12 17.10 -5.63 9.69
CA ALA A 12 17.03 -5.47 11.13
C ALA A 12 15.74 -4.75 11.56
N ALA A 13 15.34 -3.68 10.85
CA ALA A 13 14.09 -2.96 11.11
C ALA A 13 12.85 -3.82 10.87
N VAL A 14 12.83 -4.64 9.81
CA VAL A 14 11.74 -5.59 9.52
C VAL A 14 11.65 -6.67 10.59
N ILE A 15 12.78 -7.22 11.03
CA ILE A 15 12.84 -8.22 12.12
C ILE A 15 12.38 -7.58 13.43
N ALA A 16 12.86 -6.38 13.76
CA ALA A 16 12.46 -5.63 14.95
C ALA A 16 10.95 -5.35 14.94
N SER A 17 10.39 -4.94 13.80
CA SER A 17 8.95 -4.76 13.62
C SER A 17 8.17 -6.06 13.87
N SER A 18 8.66 -7.18 13.33
CA SER A 18 8.04 -8.51 13.53
C SER A 18 8.08 -8.97 14.99
N VAL A 19 9.09 -8.56 15.76
CA VAL A 19 9.16 -8.81 17.21
C VAL A 19 8.21 -7.87 17.96
N LEU A 20 8.14 -6.60 17.57
CA LEU A 20 7.28 -5.59 18.20
C LEU A 20 5.80 -5.89 17.98
N ASP A 21 5.44 -6.46 16.84
CA ASP A 21 4.10 -6.96 16.51
C ASP A 21 3.58 -7.96 17.57
N LYS A 22 4.46 -8.80 18.13
CA LYS A 22 4.10 -9.73 19.22
C LYS A 22 3.70 -9.03 20.52
N PHE A 23 4.16 -7.79 20.74
CA PHE A 23 3.82 -7.00 21.92
C PHE A 23 2.58 -6.12 21.71
N LEU A 24 2.22 -5.81 20.46
CA LEU A 24 1.04 -5.03 20.07
C LEU A 24 0.07 -5.85 19.19
N PRO A 25 -0.52 -6.96 19.70
CA PRO A 25 -1.35 -7.88 18.90
C PRO A 25 -2.64 -7.27 18.33
N ARG A 26 -2.99 -6.03 18.70
CA ARG A 26 -4.18 -5.32 18.22
C ARG A 26 -3.95 -4.50 16.94
N VAL A 27 -2.71 -4.39 16.48
CA VAL A 27 -2.31 -3.57 15.34
C VAL A 27 -1.75 -4.48 14.26
N SER A 28 -2.11 -4.26 13.00
CA SER A 28 -1.59 -5.07 11.91
C SER A 28 -0.13 -4.74 11.62
N LEU A 29 0.66 -5.78 11.31
CA LEU A 29 2.08 -5.65 10.96
C LEU A 29 2.38 -4.54 9.93
N PRO A 30 1.60 -4.33 8.85
CA PRO A 30 1.86 -3.24 7.90
C PRO A 30 1.81 -1.85 8.57
N LEU A 31 0.88 -1.64 9.51
CA LEU A 31 0.77 -0.36 10.21
C LEU A 31 1.95 -0.13 11.16
N VAL A 32 2.41 -1.20 11.85
CA VAL A 32 3.61 -1.16 12.69
C VAL A 32 4.84 -0.82 11.85
N GLN A 33 4.98 -1.41 10.66
CA GLN A 33 6.09 -1.13 9.74
C GLN A 33 6.09 0.32 9.24
N VAL A 34 4.92 0.86 8.85
CA VAL A 34 4.79 2.27 8.43
C VAL A 34 5.13 3.21 9.59
N ALA A 35 4.61 2.95 10.79
CA ALA A 35 4.90 3.76 11.97
C ALA A 35 6.38 3.72 12.37
N LEU A 36 6.99 2.53 12.37
CA LEU A 36 8.41 2.36 12.66
C LEU A 36 9.28 3.10 11.63
N GLY A 37 8.96 2.97 10.34
CA GLY A 37 9.63 3.69 9.27
C GLY A 37 9.53 5.21 9.43
N ALA A 38 8.35 5.72 9.78
CA ALA A 38 8.13 7.14 10.03
C ALA A 38 8.91 7.66 11.26
N VAL A 39 8.97 6.88 12.34
CA VAL A 39 9.74 7.22 13.55
C VAL A 39 11.24 7.24 13.24
N ILE A 40 11.74 6.23 12.52
CA ILE A 40 13.15 6.19 12.08
C ILE A 40 13.47 7.39 11.18
N ALA A 41 12.62 7.70 10.21
CA ALA A 41 12.80 8.83 9.31
C ALA A 41 12.79 10.18 10.05
N ALA A 42 11.97 10.32 11.10
CA ALA A 42 11.94 11.52 11.93
C ALA A 42 13.13 11.64 12.89
N ALA A 43 13.64 10.51 13.39
CA ALA A 43 14.76 10.47 14.33
C ALA A 43 16.13 10.69 13.67
N VAL A 44 16.27 10.33 12.39
CA VAL A 44 17.50 10.52 11.62
C VAL A 44 17.48 11.93 11.01
N ALA A 45 18.21 12.86 11.63
CA ALA A 45 18.25 14.27 11.23
C ALA A 45 18.99 14.54 9.90
N THR A 46 19.78 13.60 9.42
CA THR A 46 20.39 13.67 8.10
C THR A 46 19.40 13.14 7.06
N PRO A 47 19.13 13.87 5.96
CA PRO A 47 18.42 13.29 4.84
C PRO A 47 19.13 11.99 4.47
N LEU A 48 18.40 10.89 4.39
CA LEU A 48 18.93 9.67 3.80
C LEU A 48 19.07 9.96 2.30
N GLU A 49 20.15 10.65 1.90
CA GLU A 49 20.42 11.00 0.50
C GLU A 49 20.57 9.75 -0.39
N TRP A 50 20.75 8.59 0.26
CA TRP A 50 20.73 7.25 -0.31
C TRP A 50 19.29 6.74 -0.38
N GLY A 51 18.48 7.40 -1.20
CA GLY A 51 17.14 6.92 -1.51
C GLY A 51 17.19 5.55 -2.17
N ILE A 52 16.34 4.63 -1.73
CA ILE A 52 16.11 3.40 -2.48
C ILE A 52 15.48 3.82 -3.81
N ASP A 53 16.08 3.37 -4.91
CA ASP A 53 15.55 3.62 -6.24
C ASP A 53 14.11 3.06 -6.33
N PRO A 54 13.09 3.90 -6.55
CA PRO A 54 11.72 3.45 -6.68
C PRO A 54 11.55 2.43 -7.80
N GLU A 55 12.32 2.54 -8.87
CA GLU A 55 12.27 1.60 -9.99
C GLU A 55 12.72 0.20 -9.56
N LEU A 56 13.78 0.12 -8.74
CA LEU A 56 14.23 -1.16 -8.17
C LEU A 56 13.19 -1.74 -7.22
N LEU A 57 12.48 -0.92 -6.43
CA LEU A 57 11.39 -1.39 -5.56
C LEU A 57 10.23 -1.97 -6.37
N LEU A 58 9.81 -1.26 -7.43
CA LEU A 58 8.74 -1.69 -8.33
C LEU A 58 9.09 -3.03 -8.99
N ILE A 59 10.32 -3.17 -9.48
CA ILE A 59 10.76 -4.38 -10.21
C ILE A 59 11.02 -5.55 -9.27
N LEU A 60 11.69 -5.33 -8.13
CA LEU A 60 12.14 -6.41 -7.25
C LEU A 60 11.04 -6.91 -6.30
N PHE A 61 10.15 -6.03 -5.85
CA PHE A 61 9.12 -6.37 -4.88
C PHE A 61 7.72 -6.36 -5.48
N ILE A 62 7.27 -5.22 -6.05
CA ILE A 62 5.88 -5.07 -6.48
C ILE A 62 5.53 -6.03 -7.62
N ALA A 63 6.37 -6.14 -8.65
CA ALA A 63 6.10 -7.02 -9.78
C ALA A 63 6.02 -8.52 -9.39
N PRO A 64 6.99 -9.10 -8.63
CA PRO A 64 6.88 -10.49 -8.16
C PRO A 64 5.71 -10.73 -7.21
N LEU A 65 5.40 -9.77 -6.32
CA LEU A 65 4.26 -9.87 -5.42
C LEU A 65 2.94 -9.93 -6.18
N HIS A 66 2.72 -9.01 -7.13
CA HIS A 66 1.53 -9.01 -8.00
C HIS A 66 1.41 -10.28 -8.85
N PHE A 67 2.54 -10.80 -9.34
CA PHE A 67 2.56 -12.07 -10.07
C PHE A 67 2.12 -13.24 -9.18
N ASN A 68 2.65 -13.31 -7.96
CA ASN A 68 2.27 -14.33 -6.99
C ASN A 68 0.79 -14.24 -6.60
N GLU A 69 0.25 -13.03 -6.41
CA GLU A 69 -1.17 -12.81 -6.14
C GLU A 69 -2.04 -13.31 -7.29
N THR A 70 -1.72 -12.93 -8.53
CA THR A 70 -2.48 -13.32 -9.73
C THR A 70 -2.52 -14.83 -9.90
N ARG A 71 -1.46 -15.55 -9.51
CA ARG A 71 -1.34 -17.00 -9.64
C ARG A 71 -2.29 -17.79 -8.73
N HIS A 72 -2.81 -17.17 -7.67
CA HIS A 72 -3.79 -17.78 -6.76
C HIS A 72 -5.25 -17.45 -7.12
N VAL A 73 -5.47 -16.65 -8.17
CA VAL A 73 -6.82 -16.21 -8.55
C VAL A 73 -7.52 -17.28 -9.41
N ASP A 74 -8.79 -17.55 -9.08
CA ASP A 74 -9.65 -18.44 -9.86
C ASP A 74 -10.20 -17.73 -11.11
N SER A 75 -9.66 -18.10 -12.27
CA SER A 75 -10.07 -17.58 -13.58
C SER A 75 -11.56 -17.80 -13.90
N GLY A 76 -12.17 -18.88 -13.40
CA GLY A 76 -13.61 -19.15 -13.61
C GLY A 76 -14.49 -18.19 -12.83
N ALA A 77 -14.13 -17.93 -11.56
CA ALA A 77 -14.82 -16.95 -10.72
C ALA A 77 -14.66 -15.51 -11.24
N LEU A 78 -13.48 -15.16 -11.75
CA LEU A 78 -13.24 -13.88 -12.44
C LEU A 78 -14.17 -13.70 -13.64
N TRP A 79 -14.27 -14.72 -14.51
CA TRP A 79 -15.08 -14.62 -15.72
C TRP A 79 -16.58 -14.48 -15.41
N LYS A 80 -17.06 -15.24 -14.42
CA LYS A 80 -18.46 -15.16 -13.96
C LYS A 80 -18.83 -13.78 -13.43
N ASN A 81 -17.91 -13.12 -12.71
CA ASN A 81 -18.14 -11.82 -12.06
C ASN A 81 -17.49 -10.63 -12.80
N ARG A 82 -17.06 -10.82 -14.05
CA ARG A 82 -16.26 -9.85 -14.81
C ARG A 82 -16.83 -8.43 -14.82
N TRP A 83 -18.15 -8.28 -14.90
CA TRP A 83 -18.81 -6.98 -14.89
C TRP A 83 -18.75 -6.30 -13.52
N GLY A 84 -18.97 -7.06 -12.45
CA GLY A 84 -18.84 -6.55 -11.09
C GLY A 84 -17.41 -6.14 -10.79
N ILE A 85 -16.45 -6.98 -11.15
CA ILE A 85 -15.02 -6.70 -10.96
C ILE A 85 -14.59 -5.48 -11.79
N ALA A 86 -14.95 -5.41 -13.07
CA ALA A 86 -14.63 -4.25 -13.90
C ALA A 86 -15.28 -2.96 -13.36
N SER A 87 -16.51 -3.03 -12.87
CA SER A 87 -17.19 -1.88 -12.26
C SER A 87 -16.49 -1.42 -10.99
N LEU A 88 -16.10 -2.33 -10.10
CA LEU A 88 -15.39 -1.96 -8.87
C LEU A 88 -13.94 -1.55 -9.13
N SER A 89 -13.22 -2.20 -10.03
CA SER A 89 -11.80 -1.91 -10.27
C SER A 89 -11.58 -0.70 -11.16
N VAL A 90 -12.47 -0.42 -12.12
CA VAL A 90 -12.34 0.73 -13.04
C VAL A 90 -13.33 1.83 -12.66
N GLY A 91 -14.61 1.49 -12.52
CA GLY A 91 -15.66 2.46 -12.24
C GLY A 91 -15.49 3.15 -10.90
N LEU A 92 -15.19 2.40 -9.83
CA LEU A 92 -14.94 2.98 -8.50
C LEU A 92 -13.67 3.86 -8.51
N VAL A 93 -12.61 3.43 -9.19
CA VAL A 93 -11.37 4.22 -9.28
C VAL A 93 -11.61 5.54 -9.99
N VAL A 94 -12.33 5.55 -11.11
CA VAL A 94 -12.72 6.79 -11.80
C VAL A 94 -13.57 7.67 -10.89
N ALA A 95 -14.51 7.09 -10.13
CA ALA A 95 -15.30 7.84 -9.16
C ALA A 95 -14.44 8.46 -8.06
N ILE A 96 -13.44 7.74 -7.53
CA ILE A 96 -12.48 8.25 -6.53
C ILE A 96 -11.62 9.36 -7.13
N VAL A 97 -11.11 9.20 -8.35
CA VAL A 97 -10.31 10.22 -9.05
C VAL A 97 -11.09 11.51 -9.19
N ILE A 98 -12.35 11.44 -9.63
CA ILE A 98 -13.21 12.61 -9.79
C ILE A 98 -13.52 13.22 -8.42
N ALA A 99 -13.93 12.40 -7.44
CA ALA A 99 -14.29 12.88 -6.11
C ALA A 99 -13.11 13.52 -5.38
N CYS A 100 -11.99 12.82 -5.24
CA CYS A 100 -10.78 13.33 -4.58
C CYS A 100 -10.16 14.48 -5.38
N GLY A 101 -10.05 14.36 -6.70
CA GLY A 101 -9.46 15.39 -7.56
C GLY A 101 -10.24 16.70 -7.52
N ALA A 102 -11.57 16.64 -7.67
CA ALA A 102 -12.43 17.82 -7.58
C ALA A 102 -12.44 18.42 -6.16
N THR A 103 -12.49 17.57 -5.13
CA THR A 103 -12.46 18.04 -3.73
C THR A 103 -11.14 18.76 -3.43
N LEU A 104 -10.00 18.18 -3.81
CA LEU A 104 -8.70 18.79 -3.56
C LEU A 104 -8.51 20.10 -4.34
N HIS A 105 -8.92 20.13 -5.60
CA HIS A 105 -8.86 21.37 -6.41
C HIS A 105 -9.81 22.45 -5.87
N ALA A 106 -10.96 22.06 -5.32
CA ALA A 106 -11.89 23.01 -4.69
C ALA A 106 -11.34 23.57 -3.37
N LEU A 107 -10.66 22.75 -2.55
CA LEU A 107 -10.04 23.21 -1.30
C LEU A 107 -8.79 24.06 -1.56
N VAL A 108 -7.97 23.68 -2.53
CA VAL A 108 -6.71 24.36 -2.86
C VAL A 108 -6.63 24.57 -4.38
N PRO A 109 -7.22 25.67 -4.90
CA PRO A 109 -7.25 25.95 -6.34
C PRO A 109 -5.86 26.15 -6.98
N ALA A 110 -4.83 26.38 -6.15
CA ALA A 110 -3.45 26.48 -6.60
C ALA A 110 -2.87 25.15 -7.13
N ILE A 111 -3.46 24.01 -6.76
CA ILE A 111 -3.03 22.69 -7.24
C ILE A 111 -3.67 22.45 -8.62
N PRO A 112 -2.90 22.22 -9.69
CA PRO A 112 -3.46 21.90 -10.99
C PRO A 112 -4.36 20.66 -10.93
N LEU A 113 -5.46 20.67 -11.67
CA LEU A 113 -6.41 19.55 -11.69
C LEU A 113 -5.73 18.23 -12.05
N ALA A 114 -4.72 18.26 -12.93
CA ALA A 114 -3.93 17.08 -13.28
C ALA A 114 -3.21 16.44 -12.06
N ALA A 115 -2.62 17.25 -11.18
CA ALA A 115 -1.97 16.77 -9.97
C ALA A 115 -2.99 16.26 -8.95
N ALA A 116 -4.13 16.93 -8.83
CA ALA A 116 -5.22 16.48 -7.95
C ALA A 116 -5.82 15.14 -8.40
N CYS A 117 -6.03 14.97 -9.71
CA CYS A 117 -6.45 13.70 -10.31
C CYS A 117 -5.40 12.60 -10.13
N ALA A 118 -4.11 12.93 -10.27
CA ALA A 118 -3.02 11.96 -10.05
C ALA A 118 -3.02 11.43 -8.61
N LEU A 119 -3.25 12.30 -7.62
CA LEU A 119 -3.39 11.89 -6.22
C LEU A 119 -4.62 11.00 -6.00
N GLY A 120 -5.76 11.36 -6.59
CA GLY A 120 -6.96 10.53 -6.55
C GLY A 120 -6.75 9.15 -7.18
N ALA A 121 -5.99 9.08 -8.28
CA ALA A 121 -5.64 7.82 -8.95
C ALA A 121 -4.73 6.96 -8.09
N ALA A 122 -3.72 7.56 -7.45
CA ALA A 122 -2.83 6.87 -6.53
C ALA A 122 -3.60 6.27 -5.33
N MET A 123 -4.58 7.00 -4.80
CA MET A 123 -5.44 6.51 -3.71
C MET A 123 -6.43 5.42 -4.14
N GLY A 124 -6.83 5.39 -5.41
CA GLY A 124 -7.77 4.41 -5.95
C GLY A 124 -7.21 3.00 -6.08
N SER A 125 -5.89 2.83 -6.06
CA SER A 125 -5.25 1.50 -6.06
C SER A 125 -5.42 0.84 -4.68
N THR A 126 -6.38 -0.09 -4.56
CA THR A 126 -6.63 -0.81 -3.31
C THR A 126 -5.75 -2.06 -3.20
N ASP A 127 -4.98 -2.18 -2.12
CA ASP A 127 -4.19 -3.38 -1.81
C ASP A 127 -4.98 -4.33 -0.88
N ALA A 128 -5.33 -5.50 -1.40
CA ALA A 128 -6.06 -6.53 -0.65
C ALA A 128 -5.22 -7.15 0.47
N VAL A 129 -3.90 -7.22 0.34
CA VAL A 129 -2.99 -7.80 1.35
C VAL A 129 -2.95 -6.92 2.59
N ALA A 130 -2.81 -5.61 2.41
CA ALA A 130 -2.87 -4.65 3.52
C ALA A 130 -4.21 -4.73 4.27
N VAL A 131 -5.33 -4.74 3.53
CA VAL A 131 -6.69 -4.81 4.11
C VAL A 131 -6.93 -6.13 4.84
N THR A 132 -6.51 -7.26 4.27
CA THR A 132 -6.68 -8.58 4.91
C THR A 132 -5.82 -8.70 6.17
N ALA A 133 -4.59 -8.17 6.17
CA ALA A 133 -3.75 -8.09 7.38
C ALA A 133 -4.37 -7.21 8.49
N LEU A 134 -5.05 -6.11 8.12
CA LEU A 134 -5.85 -5.28 9.03
C LEU A 134 -7.11 -6.00 9.56
N THR A 135 -7.68 -6.90 8.75
CA THR A 135 -8.96 -7.55 9.04
C THR A 135 -8.80 -8.90 9.76
N HIS A 136 -7.60 -9.48 9.81
CA HIS A 136 -7.33 -10.81 10.37
C HIS A 136 -7.84 -10.99 11.82
N ASP A 137 -8.01 -9.89 12.58
CA ASP A 137 -8.51 -9.91 13.96
C ASP A 137 -10.02 -9.61 14.10
N ARG A 138 -10.73 -9.35 13.00
CA ARG A 138 -12.18 -9.12 12.99
C ARG A 138 -12.86 -10.10 12.04
N ARG A 139 -13.22 -11.27 12.57
CA ARG A 139 -14.22 -12.16 11.97
C ARG A 139 -15.51 -11.38 11.74
N PHE A 140 -15.71 -10.84 10.55
CA PHE A 140 -17.04 -10.43 10.11
C PHE A 140 -17.87 -11.71 10.01
N GLY A 141 -18.96 -11.73 10.78
CA GLY A 141 -19.78 -12.90 11.03
C GLY A 141 -20.15 -13.67 9.76
N SER A 142 -20.16 -14.99 9.89
CA SER A 142 -20.72 -15.92 8.92
C SER A 142 -22.09 -15.41 8.47
N ARG A 143 -22.18 -15.02 7.20
CA ARG A 143 -23.47 -14.85 6.54
C ARG A 143 -23.89 -16.24 6.08
N HIS A 144 -24.90 -16.76 6.76
CA HIS A 144 -25.75 -17.87 6.32
C HIS A 144 -26.39 -17.57 4.96
#